data_AF-A0A8T4CJH3-F1
#
_entry.id   AF-A0A8T4CJH3-F1
#
_cell.length_a   1.000
_cell.length_b   1.000
_cell.length_c   1.000
_cell.angle_alpha   90.00
_cell.angle_beta   90.00
_cell.angle_gamma   90.00
#
_symmetry.space_group_name_H-M   'P 1'
#
loop_
_entity.id
_entity.type
_entity.pdbx_description
1 polymer ?
#
loop_
_entity_poly.entity_id
_entity_poly.type
_entity_poly.pdbx_seq_one_letter_code
_entity_poly.pdbx_strand_id
1 'polypeptide(L)'
;MFSPPDRQTLERLSGETGFIRDTLEKMYRLLAILAEISSTRDLEGKLALKGGTALQSLHLGFRRLSVDIDFNYIGSVEKPVMERDRVAMRTALARLLMQGGYEIESERPSHAEHTFILAFRNNAGNRDRLKVEINYLERLPVLETTEYRMRPPFDIPEEIGVRSYRPEELFGMKARALLARATPRDLFDVSLI
;
A
#
# COMPACT_ATOMS: atom_id res chain seq x y z
N MET A 1 0.44 2.98 17.60
CA MET A 1 1.31 3.50 16.53
C MET A 1 2.59 2.68 16.49
N PHE A 2 2.86 2.03 15.37
CA PHE A 2 4.03 1.17 15.17
C PHE A 2 5.29 2.03 15.03
N SER A 3 6.21 1.94 16.00
CA SER A 3 7.56 2.51 15.86
C SER A 3 8.36 1.69 14.85
N PRO A 4 9.14 2.29 13.93
CA PRO A 4 10.01 1.55 13.03
C PRO A 4 11.00 0.67 13.83
N PRO A 5 11.35 -0.54 13.35
CA PRO A 5 12.35 -1.37 13.99
C PRO A 5 13.69 -0.64 14.04
N ASP A 6 14.48 -0.95 15.06
CA ASP A 6 15.83 -0.43 15.16
C ASP A 6 16.74 -0.97 14.05
N ARG A 7 17.90 -0.33 13.90
CA ARG A 7 18.89 -0.68 12.89
C ARG A 7 19.38 -2.12 13.02
N GLN A 8 19.59 -2.62 14.24
CA GLN A 8 20.09 -3.98 14.47
C GLN A 8 19.08 -5.03 13.99
N THR A 9 17.81 -4.80 14.26
CA THR A 9 16.70 -5.66 13.80
C THR A 9 16.62 -5.68 12.29
N LEU A 10 16.71 -4.52 11.63
CA LEU A 10 16.69 -4.44 10.17
C LEU A 10 17.93 -5.09 9.52
N GLU A 11 19.10 -5.00 10.15
CA GLU A 11 20.33 -5.67 9.67
C GLU A 11 20.21 -7.19 9.76
N ARG A 12 19.67 -7.72 10.87
CA ARG A 12 19.37 -9.15 11.01
C ARG A 12 18.40 -9.63 9.93
N LEU A 13 17.26 -8.95 9.78
CA LEU A 13 16.25 -9.30 8.78
C LEU A 13 16.78 -9.20 7.36
N SER A 14 17.67 -8.24 7.09
CA SER A 14 18.36 -8.14 5.79
C SER A 14 19.21 -9.38 5.50
N GLY A 15 19.94 -9.88 6.50
CA GLY A 15 20.70 -11.14 6.39
C GLY A 15 19.83 -12.38 6.22
N GLU A 16 18.69 -12.46 6.91
CA GLU A 16 17.77 -13.62 6.86
C GLU A 16 16.96 -13.69 5.56
N THR A 17 16.48 -12.54 5.08
CA THR A 17 15.58 -12.44 3.91
C THR A 17 16.30 -12.18 2.60
N GLY A 18 17.53 -11.64 2.67
CA GLY A 18 18.26 -11.14 1.50
C GLY A 18 17.78 -9.78 0.98
N PHE A 19 16.79 -9.15 1.61
CA PHE A 19 16.33 -7.82 1.20
C PHE A 19 17.23 -6.71 1.72
N ILE A 20 17.29 -5.62 0.95
CA ILE A 20 18.05 -4.42 1.33
C ILE A 20 17.42 -3.79 2.57
N ARG A 21 18.23 -3.55 3.61
CA ARG A 21 17.84 -2.96 4.90
C ARG A 21 16.91 -1.74 4.78
N ASP A 22 17.28 -0.75 3.98
CA ASP A 22 16.49 0.48 3.84
C ASP A 22 15.13 0.21 3.15
N THR A 23 15.06 -0.82 2.29
CA THR A 23 13.79 -1.27 1.66
C THR A 23 12.91 -2.03 2.66
N LEU A 24 13.52 -2.80 3.57
CA LEU A 24 12.81 -3.44 4.68
C LEU A 24 12.16 -2.40 5.60
N GLU A 25 12.85 -1.32 5.94
CA GLU A 25 12.25 -0.24 6.74
C GLU A 25 11.04 0.39 6.02
N LYS A 26 11.15 0.66 4.72
CA LYS A 26 10.03 1.15 3.92
C LYS A 26 8.85 0.21 3.97
N MET A 27 9.10 -1.09 3.77
CA MET A 27 8.04 -2.09 3.80
C MET A 27 7.39 -2.15 5.20
N TYR A 28 8.15 -2.09 6.29
CA TYR A 28 7.59 -2.00 7.65
C TYR A 28 6.66 -0.79 7.80
N ARG A 29 7.15 0.39 7.42
CA ARG A 29 6.39 1.65 7.53
C ARG A 29 5.14 1.64 6.66
N LEU A 30 5.24 1.06 5.47
CA LEU A 30 4.12 0.82 4.57
C LEU A 30 3.04 -0.01 5.27
N LEU A 31 3.44 -1.14 5.86
CA LEU A 31 2.52 -2.05 6.55
C LEU A 31 1.85 -1.37 7.75
N ALA A 32 2.61 -0.58 8.52
CA ALA A 32 2.05 0.24 9.60
C ALA A 32 0.99 1.22 9.09
N ILE A 33 1.24 1.90 7.95
CA ILE A 33 0.23 2.79 7.33
C ILE A 33 -1.02 2.00 6.93
N LEU A 34 -0.87 0.80 6.36
CA LEU A 34 -2.02 -0.04 5.99
C LEU A 34 -2.86 -0.45 7.21
N ALA A 35 -2.20 -0.77 8.34
CA ALA A 35 -2.88 -1.12 9.58
C ALA A 35 -3.70 0.06 10.13
N GLU A 36 -3.12 1.27 10.15
CA GLU A 36 -3.81 2.48 10.60
C GLU A 36 -4.95 2.87 9.64
N ILE A 37 -4.77 2.72 8.32
CA ILE A 37 -5.84 2.97 7.35
C ILE A 37 -7.01 2.02 7.60
N SER A 38 -6.74 0.75 7.84
CA SER A 38 -7.77 -0.29 8.02
C SER A 38 -8.53 -0.16 9.34
N SER A 39 -7.95 0.49 10.35
CA SER A 39 -8.62 0.81 11.62
C SER A 39 -9.33 2.18 11.62
N THR A 40 -9.20 2.97 10.55
CA THR A 40 -9.77 4.32 10.48
C THR A 40 -11.20 4.31 9.97
N ARG A 41 -12.15 4.63 10.86
CA ARG A 41 -13.60 4.65 10.58
C ARG A 41 -14.00 5.46 9.34
N ASP A 42 -13.36 6.60 9.08
CA ASP A 42 -13.70 7.45 7.92
C ASP A 42 -13.35 6.82 6.56
N LEU A 43 -12.46 5.82 6.58
CA LEU A 43 -11.94 5.10 5.41
C LEU A 43 -12.56 3.68 5.26
N GLU A 44 -13.30 3.23 6.27
CA GLU A 44 -13.89 1.89 6.32
C GLU A 44 -14.77 1.61 5.10
N GLY A 45 -14.50 0.50 4.43
CA GLY A 45 -15.26 0.06 3.24
C GLY A 45 -15.04 0.91 1.97
N LYS A 46 -14.19 1.94 2.00
CA LYS A 46 -13.98 2.86 0.86
C LYS A 46 -12.74 2.57 0.05
N LEU A 47 -11.79 1.80 0.56
CA LEU A 47 -10.51 1.53 -0.10
C LEU A 47 -10.29 0.02 -0.27
N ALA A 48 -9.75 -0.37 -1.42
CA ALA A 48 -9.29 -1.73 -1.69
C ALA A 48 -7.84 -1.69 -2.19
N LEU A 49 -6.94 -2.36 -1.47
CA LEU A 49 -5.52 -2.42 -1.79
C LEU A 49 -5.33 -3.16 -3.11
N LYS A 50 -4.47 -2.65 -3.99
CA LYS A 50 -4.11 -3.28 -5.26
C LYS A 50 -2.61 -3.23 -5.52
N GLY A 51 -2.23 -3.58 -6.74
CA GLY A 51 -0.86 -3.43 -7.23
C GLY A 51 0.12 -4.46 -6.66
N GLY A 52 1.42 -4.15 -6.78
CA GLY A 52 2.49 -5.07 -6.40
C GLY A 52 2.50 -5.40 -4.91
N THR A 53 2.04 -4.46 -4.08
CA THR A 53 2.02 -4.62 -2.62
C THR A 53 0.92 -5.60 -2.20
N ALA A 54 -0.31 -5.45 -2.71
CA ALA A 54 -1.36 -6.47 -2.51
C ALA A 54 -0.90 -7.84 -3.00
N LEU A 55 -0.40 -7.91 -4.23
CA LEU A 55 -0.03 -9.17 -4.85
C LEU A 55 1.10 -9.91 -4.09
N GLN A 56 2.19 -9.19 -3.77
CA GLN A 56 3.34 -9.78 -3.07
C GLN A 56 3.01 -10.16 -1.62
N SER A 57 2.27 -9.30 -0.90
CA SER A 57 1.98 -9.55 0.52
C SER A 57 0.87 -10.57 0.76
N LEU A 58 -0.12 -10.67 -0.13
CA LEU A 58 -1.31 -11.51 0.08
C LEU A 58 -1.22 -12.87 -0.62
N HIS A 59 -0.54 -12.95 -1.77
CA HIS A 59 -0.63 -14.13 -2.63
C HIS A 59 0.72 -14.73 -3.04
N LEU A 60 1.79 -13.93 -3.10
CA LEU A 60 3.10 -14.44 -3.55
C LEU A 60 4.13 -14.64 -2.43
N GLY A 61 3.82 -14.25 -1.19
CA GLY A 61 4.70 -14.50 -0.04
C GLY A 61 6.01 -13.70 -0.07
N PHE A 62 5.92 -12.41 -0.41
CA PHE A 62 7.05 -11.47 -0.44
C PHE A 62 8.27 -11.96 -1.24
N ARG A 63 8.09 -12.52 -2.45
CA ARG A 63 9.22 -12.92 -3.32
C ARG A 63 10.05 -11.74 -3.80
N ARG A 64 9.46 -10.55 -3.79
CA ARG A 64 10.16 -9.27 -3.83
C ARG A 64 9.40 -8.25 -2.98
N LEU A 65 10.09 -7.19 -2.56
CA LEU A 65 9.43 -6.06 -1.90
C LEU A 65 8.78 -5.12 -2.91
N SER A 66 7.61 -4.60 -2.53
CA SER A 66 6.89 -3.53 -3.22
C SER A 66 6.64 -2.42 -2.20
N VAL A 67 7.14 -1.22 -2.47
CA VAL A 67 7.22 -0.12 -1.48
C VAL A 67 6.35 1.08 -1.85
N ASP A 68 5.27 0.81 -2.58
CA ASP A 68 4.22 1.77 -2.93
C ASP A 68 2.87 1.27 -2.36
N ILE A 69 2.03 2.17 -1.88
CA ILE A 69 0.65 1.86 -1.48
C ILE A 69 -0.27 2.31 -2.59
N ASP A 70 -0.90 1.35 -3.29
CA ASP A 70 -1.85 1.64 -4.35
C ASP A 70 -3.24 1.15 -3.94
N PHE A 71 -4.22 2.05 -3.96
CA PHE A 71 -5.62 1.75 -3.67
C PHE A 71 -6.52 2.10 -4.86
N ASN A 72 -7.65 1.41 -4.93
CA ASN A 72 -8.85 1.90 -5.60
C ASN A 72 -9.85 2.38 -4.55
N TYR A 73 -10.54 3.49 -4.83
CA TYR A 73 -11.76 3.86 -4.11
C TYR A 73 -12.91 2.95 -4.56
N ILE A 74 -13.60 2.32 -3.62
CA ILE A 74 -14.69 1.38 -3.86
C ILE A 74 -15.99 1.71 -3.09
N GLY A 75 -16.05 2.88 -2.45
CA GLY A 75 -17.20 3.25 -1.61
C GLY A 75 -18.50 3.45 -2.39
N SER A 76 -18.42 3.92 -3.64
CA SER A 76 -19.60 4.12 -4.50
C SER A 76 -19.23 4.26 -5.97
N VAL A 77 -20.03 3.67 -6.86
CA VAL A 77 -19.93 3.88 -8.32
C VAL A 77 -20.53 5.24 -8.74
N GLU A 78 -21.32 5.88 -7.89
CA GLU A 78 -21.94 7.16 -8.18
C GLU A 78 -20.93 8.30 -8.02
N LYS A 79 -20.70 9.06 -9.09
CA LYS A 79 -19.71 10.15 -9.11
C LYS A 79 -19.94 11.20 -8.00
N PRO A 80 -21.17 11.69 -7.76
CA PRO A 80 -21.39 12.68 -6.69
C PRO A 80 -21.13 12.15 -5.27
N VAL A 81 -21.27 10.83 -5.05
CA VAL A 81 -20.93 10.21 -3.77
C VAL A 81 -19.41 10.10 -3.64
N MET A 82 -18.75 9.59 -4.69
CA MET A 82 -17.29 9.49 -4.74
C MET A 82 -16.60 10.85 -4.53
N GLU A 83 -17.08 11.93 -5.14
CA GLU A 83 -16.47 13.26 -4.99
C GLU A 83 -16.56 13.78 -3.54
N ARG A 84 -17.67 13.50 -2.85
CA ARG A 84 -17.82 13.83 -1.42
C ARG A 84 -16.89 12.99 -0.56
N ASP A 85 -16.84 11.69 -0.80
CA ASP A 85 -15.95 10.78 -0.10
C ASP A 85 -14.48 11.14 -0.31
N ARG A 86 -14.09 11.48 -1.55
CA ARG A 86 -12.72 11.89 -1.89
C ARG A 86 -12.23 13.05 -1.04
N VAL A 87 -13.08 14.06 -0.78
CA VAL A 87 -12.72 15.21 0.08
C VAL A 87 -12.56 14.79 1.54
N ALA A 88 -13.48 13.98 2.06
CA ALA A 88 -13.43 13.48 3.44
C ALA A 88 -12.21 12.57 3.65
N MET A 89 -12.00 11.61 2.76
CA MET A 89 -10.89 10.66 2.79
C MET A 89 -9.54 11.35 2.68
N ARG A 90 -9.39 12.36 1.82
CA ARG A 90 -8.16 13.17 1.79
C ARG A 90 -7.84 13.73 3.18
N THR A 91 -8.82 14.34 3.82
CA THR A 91 -8.64 14.98 5.13
C THR A 91 -8.26 13.94 6.19
N ALA A 92 -8.96 12.80 6.21
CA ALA A 92 -8.67 11.70 7.12
C ALA A 92 -7.27 11.11 6.90
N LEU A 93 -6.90 10.84 5.64
CA LEU A 93 -5.57 10.33 5.28
C LEU A 93 -4.46 11.30 5.64
N ALA A 94 -4.59 12.59 5.30
CA ALA A 94 -3.58 13.58 5.63
C ALA A 94 -3.34 13.66 7.14
N ARG A 95 -4.43 13.66 7.93
CA ARG A 95 -4.35 13.62 9.40
C ARG A 95 -3.65 12.37 9.91
N LEU A 96 -4.05 11.19 9.43
CA LEU A 96 -3.46 9.90 9.82
C LEU A 96 -1.97 9.86 9.52
N LEU A 97 -1.57 10.27 8.31
CA LEU A 97 -0.18 10.25 7.87
C LEU A 97 0.69 11.22 8.68
N MET A 98 0.20 12.44 8.93
CA MET A 98 0.91 13.40 9.78
C MET A 98 1.03 12.90 11.24
N GLN A 99 -0.04 12.30 11.78
CA GLN A 99 0.00 11.70 13.12
C GLN A 99 1.01 10.55 13.18
N GLY A 100 1.13 9.76 12.11
CA GLY A 100 2.15 8.73 11.92
C GLY A 100 3.60 9.21 11.83
N GLY A 101 3.84 10.52 11.95
CA GLY A 101 5.17 11.11 11.90
C GLY A 101 5.72 11.31 10.49
N TYR A 102 4.86 11.26 9.46
CA TYR A 102 5.25 11.53 8.07
C TYR A 102 5.03 13.00 7.71
N GLU A 103 6.00 13.59 7.03
CA GLU A 103 5.85 14.90 6.38
C GLU A 103 5.19 14.67 5.01
N ILE A 104 4.06 15.33 4.73
CA ILE A 104 3.48 15.31 3.38
C ILE A 104 4.27 16.28 2.50
N GLU A 105 5.31 15.78 1.86
CA GLU A 105 6.21 16.58 1.03
C GLU A 105 5.49 17.10 -0.22
N SER A 106 4.59 16.30 -0.81
CA SER A 106 3.71 16.79 -1.87
C SER A 106 2.40 16.02 -1.93
N GLU A 107 1.35 16.73 -2.34
CA GLU A 107 0.03 16.21 -2.66
C GLU A 107 -0.24 16.49 -4.15
N ARG A 108 -0.56 15.45 -4.92
CA ARG A 108 -0.78 15.56 -6.38
C ARG A 108 -2.17 15.02 -6.72
N PRO A 109 -3.20 15.88 -6.73
CA PRO A 109 -4.52 15.49 -7.22
C PRO A 109 -4.58 15.58 -8.75
N SER A 110 -5.14 14.56 -9.39
CA SER A 110 -5.59 14.59 -10.78
C SER A 110 -7.08 14.24 -10.85
N HIS A 111 -7.69 14.30 -12.04
CA HIS A 111 -9.08 13.84 -12.20
C HIS A 111 -9.23 12.38 -11.76
N ALA A 112 -8.29 11.52 -12.14
CA ALA A 112 -8.36 10.08 -11.92
C ALA A 112 -7.82 9.63 -10.56
N GLU A 113 -6.77 10.30 -10.07
CA GLU A 113 -5.92 9.78 -9.00
C GLU A 113 -5.59 10.85 -7.98
N HIS A 114 -5.17 10.40 -6.81
CA HIS A 114 -4.63 11.25 -5.77
C HIS A 114 -3.40 10.59 -5.15
N THR A 115 -2.25 11.25 -5.28
CA THR A 115 -0.97 10.77 -4.76
C THR A 115 -0.48 11.64 -3.60
N PHE A 116 -0.14 11.00 -2.49
CA PHE A 116 0.64 11.57 -1.39
C PHE A 116 2.09 11.07 -1.49
N ILE A 117 3.05 12.01 -1.48
CA ILE A 117 4.48 11.71 -1.31
C ILE A 117 4.85 12.05 0.13
N LEU A 118 5.19 11.01 0.88
CA LEU A 118 5.46 11.08 2.31
C LEU A 118 6.97 11.05 2.52
N ALA A 119 7.51 12.05 3.18
CA ALA A 119 8.90 12.09 3.62
C ALA A 119 9.03 11.65 5.07
N PHE A 120 10.11 10.95 5.37
CA PHE A 120 10.51 10.56 6.72
C PHE A 120 12.04 10.47 6.80
N ARG A 121 12.57 10.36 8.01
CA ARG A 121 13.99 10.04 8.24
C ARG A 121 14.12 8.54 8.53
N ASN A 122 14.94 7.85 7.75
CA ASN A 122 15.17 6.42 7.93
C ASN A 122 16.21 6.14 9.05
N ASN A 123 16.41 4.88 9.41
CA ASN A 123 17.37 4.46 10.44
C ASN A 123 18.84 4.77 10.10
N ALA A 124 19.16 5.07 8.85
CA ALA A 124 20.48 5.54 8.44
C ALA A 124 20.63 7.07 8.58
N GLY A 125 19.59 7.77 9.04
CA GLY A 125 19.56 9.23 9.17
C GLY A 125 19.25 9.95 7.85
N ASN A 126 19.00 9.23 6.76
CA ASN A 126 18.72 9.81 5.45
C ASN A 126 17.24 10.21 5.33
N ARG A 127 16.96 11.26 4.55
CA ARG A 127 15.59 11.59 4.14
C ARG A 127 15.16 10.59 3.07
N ASP A 128 14.02 9.94 3.28
CA ASP A 128 13.49 8.93 2.39
C ASP A 128 11.99 9.12 2.18
N ARG A 129 11.41 8.41 1.20
CA ARG A 129 10.04 8.61 0.74
C ARG A 129 9.23 7.33 0.61
N LEU A 130 7.94 7.46 0.92
CA LEU A 130 6.87 6.50 0.61
C LEU A 130 5.80 7.18 -0.25
N LYS A 131 5.11 6.40 -1.07
CA LYS A 131 4.01 6.87 -1.92
C LYS A 131 2.71 6.18 -1.52
N VAL A 132 1.65 6.97 -1.35
CA VAL A 132 0.27 6.49 -1.23
C VAL A 132 -0.54 7.04 -2.39
N GLU A 133 -1.19 6.17 -3.14
CA GLU A 133 -1.93 6.52 -4.34
C GLU A 133 -3.34 5.93 -4.27
N ILE A 134 -4.35 6.75 -4.59
CA ILE A 134 -5.75 6.34 -4.63
C ILE A 134 -6.31 6.66 -6.01
N ASN A 135 -6.79 5.64 -6.71
CA ASN A 135 -7.49 5.79 -7.98
C ASN A 135 -9.01 5.82 -7.75
N TYR A 136 -9.67 6.80 -8.37
CA TYR A 136 -11.10 7.08 -8.24
C TYR A 136 -11.90 6.72 -9.51
N LEU A 137 -11.27 6.11 -10.52
CA LEU A 137 -11.95 5.67 -11.74
C LEU A 137 -12.38 4.21 -11.65
N GLU A 138 -11.53 3.33 -11.13
CA GLU A 138 -11.73 1.88 -11.05
C GLU A 138 -12.55 1.48 -9.80
N ARG A 139 -13.81 1.93 -9.75
CA ARG A 139 -14.63 1.94 -8.52
C ARG A 139 -15.42 0.67 -8.23
N LEU A 140 -15.55 -0.22 -9.22
CA LEU A 140 -16.34 -1.44 -9.11
C LEU A 140 -15.40 -2.65 -9.16
N PRO A 141 -15.19 -3.34 -8.03
CA PRO A 141 -14.59 -4.67 -8.05
C PRO A 141 -15.45 -5.65 -8.85
N VAL A 142 -14.87 -6.33 -9.82
CA VAL A 142 -15.60 -7.26 -10.71
C VAL A 142 -15.94 -8.56 -9.98
N LEU A 143 -15.01 -9.06 -9.16
CA LEU A 143 -15.15 -10.30 -8.39
C LEU A 143 -15.34 -10.04 -6.88
N GLU A 144 -15.77 -8.83 -6.51
CA GLU A 144 -15.86 -8.35 -5.12
C GLU A 144 -14.50 -8.18 -4.43
N THR A 145 -14.54 -7.70 -3.19
CA THR A 145 -13.37 -7.59 -2.31
C THR A 145 -13.59 -8.42 -1.05
N THR A 146 -12.49 -8.84 -0.43
CA THR A 146 -12.52 -9.53 0.86
C THR A 146 -11.48 -8.92 1.80
N GLU A 147 -11.71 -9.09 3.10
CA GLU A 147 -10.70 -8.82 4.11
C GLU A 147 -9.66 -9.95 4.08
N TYR A 148 -8.40 -9.57 3.99
CA TYR A 148 -7.26 -10.47 4.15
C TYR A 148 -6.49 -10.12 5.40
N ARG A 149 -5.78 -11.11 5.92
CA ARG A 149 -4.77 -10.91 6.95
C ARG A 149 -3.40 -11.17 6.35
N MET A 150 -2.57 -10.15 6.32
CA MET A 150 -1.19 -10.28 5.88
C MET A 150 -0.29 -10.61 7.07
N ARG A 151 0.64 -11.53 6.83
CA ARG A 151 1.74 -11.85 7.73
C ARG A 151 3.00 -11.17 7.21
N PRO A 152 3.47 -10.10 7.86
CA PRO A 152 4.66 -9.39 7.44
C PRO A 152 5.90 -10.31 7.44
N PRO A 153 6.92 -10.08 6.60
CA PRO A 153 8.20 -10.80 6.66
C PRO A 153 9.08 -10.34 7.84
N PHE A 154 8.45 -9.75 8.86
CA PHE A 154 9.08 -9.14 10.03
C PHE A 154 8.54 -9.84 11.27
N ASP A 155 9.31 -9.85 12.35
CA ASP A 155 8.83 -10.26 13.69
C ASP A 155 7.91 -9.16 14.29
N ILE A 156 6.83 -8.83 13.59
CA ILE A 156 5.77 -7.95 14.09
C ILE A 156 4.73 -8.85 14.77
N PRO A 157 4.38 -8.57 16.03
CA PRO A 157 3.47 -9.43 16.80
C PRO A 157 2.01 -9.44 16.32
N GLU A 158 1.64 -8.67 15.29
CA GLU A 158 0.24 -8.52 14.84
C GLU A 158 0.06 -8.78 13.34
N GLU A 159 -0.97 -9.58 13.00
CA GLU A 159 -1.50 -9.71 11.65
C GLU A 159 -2.20 -8.40 11.24
N ILE A 160 -1.92 -7.91 10.04
CA ILE A 160 -2.54 -6.67 9.54
C ILE A 160 -3.74 -7.05 8.68
N GLY A 161 -4.91 -6.54 9.06
CA GLY A 161 -6.12 -6.65 8.24
C GLY A 161 -6.07 -5.66 7.08
N VAL A 162 -6.41 -6.09 5.87
CA VAL A 162 -6.60 -5.20 4.72
C VAL A 162 -7.71 -5.71 3.81
N ARG A 163 -8.51 -4.77 3.29
CA ARG A 163 -9.42 -5.07 2.18
C ARG A 163 -8.67 -5.08 0.86
N SER A 164 -8.82 -6.16 0.09
CA SER A 164 -8.27 -6.26 -1.25
C SER A 164 -9.17 -7.09 -2.16
N TYR A 165 -8.82 -7.16 -3.44
CA TYR A 165 -9.53 -7.90 -4.47
C TYR A 165 -9.32 -9.40 -4.33
N ARG A 166 -10.18 -10.21 -4.95
CA ARG A 166 -9.89 -11.64 -5.15
C ARG A 166 -8.61 -11.82 -5.99
N PRO A 167 -7.85 -12.92 -5.77
CA PRO A 167 -6.57 -13.11 -6.44
C PRO A 167 -6.69 -13.04 -7.97
N GLU A 168 -7.74 -13.60 -8.55
CA GLU A 168 -7.98 -13.61 -10.00
C GLU A 168 -8.06 -12.19 -10.58
N GLU A 169 -8.67 -11.26 -9.86
CA GLU A 169 -8.78 -9.86 -10.29
C GLU A 169 -7.45 -9.12 -10.14
N LEU A 170 -6.69 -9.35 -9.05
CA LEU A 170 -5.32 -8.83 -8.92
C LEU A 170 -4.38 -9.35 -10.02
N PHE A 171 -4.50 -10.63 -10.35
CA PHE A 171 -3.73 -11.27 -11.42
C PHE A 171 -4.08 -10.65 -12.78
N GLY A 172 -5.37 -10.46 -13.06
CA GLY A 172 -5.84 -9.77 -14.26
C GLY A 172 -5.31 -8.34 -14.36
N MET A 173 -5.35 -7.57 -13.26
CA MET A 173 -4.75 -6.23 -13.19
C MET A 173 -3.25 -6.26 -13.47
N LYS A 174 -2.55 -7.28 -12.96
CA LYS A 174 -1.11 -7.46 -13.17
C LYS A 174 -0.77 -7.78 -14.63
N ALA A 175 -1.50 -8.69 -15.25
CA ALA A 175 -1.36 -9.03 -16.66
C ALA A 175 -1.63 -7.82 -17.56
N ARG A 176 -2.69 -7.05 -17.29
CA ARG A 176 -2.97 -5.78 -17.98
C ARG A 176 -1.81 -4.80 -17.82
N ALA A 177 -1.26 -4.65 -16.62
CA ALA A 177 -0.11 -3.77 -16.39
C ALA A 177 1.13 -4.22 -17.18
N LEU A 178 1.42 -5.52 -17.22
CA LEU A 178 2.52 -6.05 -18.04
C LEU A 178 2.33 -5.69 -19.52
N LEU A 179 1.13 -5.91 -20.07
CA LEU A 179 0.83 -5.60 -21.47
C LEU A 179 0.92 -4.10 -21.77
N ALA A 180 0.52 -3.25 -20.82
CA ALA A 180 0.50 -1.80 -21.01
C ALA A 180 1.88 -1.14 -20.92
N ARG A 181 2.75 -1.60 -20.02
CA ARG A 181 4.05 -0.92 -19.74
C ARG A 181 5.29 -1.80 -19.81
N ALA A 182 5.14 -3.11 -19.94
CA ALA A 182 6.24 -4.07 -20.14
C ALA A 182 7.40 -3.95 -19.13
N THR A 183 7.13 -3.66 -17.86
CA THR A 183 8.21 -3.46 -16.87
C THR A 183 8.76 -4.77 -16.32
N PRO A 184 10.06 -4.86 -15.95
CA PRO A 184 10.63 -6.07 -15.36
C PRO A 184 9.91 -6.56 -14.09
N ARG A 185 9.41 -5.64 -13.26
CA ARG A 185 8.64 -5.98 -12.05
C ARG A 185 7.30 -6.62 -12.39
N ASP A 186 6.68 -6.23 -13.50
CA ASP A 186 5.45 -6.86 -13.93
C ASP A 186 5.70 -8.25 -14.51
N LEU A 187 6.77 -8.40 -15.30
CA LEU A 187 7.16 -9.69 -15.84
C LEU A 187 7.48 -10.68 -14.73
N PHE A 188 8.23 -10.25 -13.71
CA PHE A 188 8.54 -11.07 -12.54
C PHE A 188 7.26 -11.51 -11.82
N ASP A 189 6.35 -10.58 -11.51
CA ASP A 189 5.11 -10.94 -10.81
C ASP A 189 4.23 -11.88 -11.65
N VAL A 190 4.11 -11.66 -12.96
CA VAL A 190 3.34 -12.53 -13.86
C VAL A 190 3.97 -13.91 -13.99
N SER A 191 5.29 -14.05 -13.90
CA SER A 191 5.94 -15.36 -13.91
C SER A 191 5.68 -16.21 -12.66
N LEU A 192 5.09 -15.61 -11.62
CA LEU A 192 4.75 -16.27 -10.35
C LEU A 192 3.24 -16.53 -10.18
N ILE A 193 2.42 -16.03 -11.12
CA ILE A 193 0.96 -16.24 -11.18
C ILE A 193 0.70 -17.48 -12.04
#